data_AF-A0A2L0D3D5-F1
#
_entry.id   AF-A0A2L0D3D5-F1
#
_cell.length_a   1.000
_cell.length_b   1.000
_cell.length_c   1.000
_cell.angle_alpha   90.00
_cell.angle_beta   90.00
_cell.angle_gamma   90.00
#
_symmetry.space_group_name_H-M   'P 1'
#
loop_
_entity.id
_entity.type
_entity.pdbx_description
1 polymer ?
#
loop_
_entity_poly.entity_id
_entity_poly.type
_entity_poly.pdbx_seq_one_letter_code
_entity_poly.pdbx_strand_id
1 'polypeptide(L)'
;MNKKIVKLLIIFSITIILSSCELKNNLVQLSDKLTVTHIHDTIVYGKTTKKQLLKIYGNPDEQTTDQDVISKLYNEDNDIEDGTMEKLDDNTNYFETEKYVKISYSKGNEYDVCYTYTSNKLGLDYVRFYIKDNIVKTSMFGEIIDKQVAKQDKYLRQILD
;
A
#
# COMPACT_ATOMS: atom_id res chain seq x y z
N MET A 1 12.63 -2.50 -54.24
CA MET A 1 12.32 -2.77 -52.82
C MET A 1 11.34 -3.95 -52.75
N ASN A 2 11.80 -5.12 -52.28
CA ASN A 2 11.03 -6.36 -52.37
C ASN A 2 9.78 -6.32 -51.48
N LYS A 3 8.60 -6.42 -52.10
CA LYS A 3 7.26 -6.40 -51.45
C LYS A 3 7.08 -7.43 -50.31
N LYS A 4 8.00 -8.40 -50.19
CA LYS A 4 8.03 -9.40 -49.12
C LYS A 4 8.60 -8.88 -47.79
N ILE A 5 9.52 -7.90 -47.82
CA ILE A 5 10.18 -7.38 -46.60
C ILE A 5 9.27 -6.40 -45.86
N VAL A 6 8.44 -5.64 -46.59
CA VAL A 6 7.49 -4.68 -46.00
C VAL A 6 6.36 -5.38 -45.22
N LYS A 7 5.95 -6.59 -45.63
CA LYS A 7 4.92 -7.37 -44.91
C LYS A 7 5.41 -7.96 -43.58
N LEU A 8 6.72 -8.20 -43.42
CA LEU A 8 7.26 -8.78 -42.19
C LEU A 8 7.35 -7.76 -41.05
N LEU A 9 7.64 -6.49 -41.38
CA LEU A 9 7.77 -5.43 -40.38
C LEU A 9 6.41 -5.00 -39.77
N ILE A 10 5.32 -5.07 -40.54
CA ILE A 10 3.98 -4.67 -40.07
C ILE A 10 3.43 -5.68 -39.05
N ILE A 11 3.75 -6.97 -39.18
CA ILE A 11 3.29 -8.02 -38.25
C ILE A 11 4.00 -7.90 -36.90
N PHE A 12 5.27 -7.47 -36.88
CA PHE A 12 6.04 -7.31 -35.65
C PHE A 12 5.57 -6.10 -34.81
N SER A 13 5.11 -5.04 -35.47
CA SER A 13 4.57 -3.85 -34.76
C SER A 13 3.21 -4.10 -34.09
N ILE A 14 2.42 -5.09 -34.55
CA ILE A 14 1.08 -5.37 -33.97
C ILE A 14 1.18 -6.20 -32.69
N THR A 15 2.20 -7.05 -32.55
CA THR A 15 2.41 -7.85 -31.33
C THR A 15 2.90 -7.04 -30.13
N ILE A 16 3.60 -5.93 -30.34
CA ILE A 16 4.15 -5.11 -29.24
C ILE A 16 3.04 -4.26 -28.57
N ILE A 17 1.99 -3.91 -29.31
CA ILE A 17 0.90 -3.05 -28.80
C ILE A 17 -0.09 -3.83 -27.92
N LEU A 18 -0.23 -5.15 -28.12
CA LEU A 18 -1.17 -5.97 -27.34
C LEU A 18 -0.66 -6.30 -25.93
N SER A 19 0.66 -6.35 -25.71
CA SER A 19 1.24 -6.60 -24.38
C SER A 19 1.24 -5.36 -23.48
N SER A 20 1.07 -4.16 -24.04
CA SER A 20 1.10 -2.91 -23.28
C SER A 20 -0.23 -2.56 -22.60
N CYS A 21 -1.35 -3.07 -23.13
CA CYS A 21 -2.68 -2.84 -22.54
C CYS A 21 -2.97 -3.76 -21.35
N GLU A 22 -2.48 -5.01 -21.34
CA GLU A 22 -2.66 -5.91 -20.21
C GLU A 22 -1.91 -5.46 -18.96
N LEU A 23 -0.73 -4.84 -19.12
CA LEU A 23 0.03 -4.30 -17.98
C LEU A 23 -0.72 -3.15 -17.30
N LYS A 24 -1.35 -2.27 -18.10
CA LYS A 24 -2.05 -1.08 -17.61
C LYS A 24 -3.36 -1.42 -16.91
N ASN A 25 -4.11 -2.41 -17.41
CA ASN A 25 -5.34 -2.86 -16.77
C ASN A 25 -5.08 -3.53 -15.41
N ASN A 26 -3.99 -4.31 -15.28
CA ASN A 26 -3.62 -4.91 -14.00
C ASN A 26 -3.16 -3.86 -12.98
N LEU A 27 -2.40 -2.84 -13.39
CA LEU A 27 -1.97 -1.74 -12.51
C LEU A 27 -3.15 -0.91 -11.98
N VAL A 28 -4.13 -0.60 -12.83
CA VAL A 28 -5.33 0.16 -12.44
C VAL A 28 -6.19 -0.64 -11.44
N GLN A 29 -6.32 -1.96 -11.64
CA GLN A 29 -7.13 -2.82 -10.77
C GLN A 29 -6.46 -3.14 -9.41
N LEU A 30 -5.13 -3.04 -9.31
CA LEU A 30 -4.39 -3.20 -8.05
C LEU A 30 -4.52 -1.96 -7.16
N SER A 31 -4.57 -0.76 -7.75
CA SER A 31 -4.80 0.51 -7.04
C SER A 31 -6.18 0.58 -6.35
N ASP A 32 -7.20 -0.07 -6.92
CA ASP A 32 -8.56 -0.10 -6.34
C ASP A 32 -8.64 -0.92 -5.03
N LYS A 33 -7.60 -1.71 -4.71
CA LYS A 33 -7.56 -2.55 -3.51
C LYS A 33 -6.89 -1.88 -2.33
N LEU A 34 -6.18 -0.78 -2.53
CA LEU A 34 -5.49 -0.11 -1.44
C LEU A 34 -6.49 0.72 -0.63
N THR A 35 -7.15 0.07 0.33
CA THR A 35 -8.10 0.68 1.27
C THR A 35 -7.84 0.13 2.67
N VAL A 36 -8.22 0.87 3.71
CA VAL A 36 -8.06 0.46 5.12
C VAL A 36 -8.73 -0.88 5.39
N THR A 37 -9.94 -1.09 4.85
CA THR A 37 -10.68 -2.34 4.95
C THR A 37 -9.96 -3.50 4.30
N HIS A 38 -9.44 -3.32 3.09
CA HIS A 38 -8.72 -4.40 2.41
C HIS A 38 -7.39 -4.72 3.08
N ILE A 39 -6.70 -3.71 3.64
CA ILE A 39 -5.48 -3.91 4.44
C ILE A 39 -5.81 -4.78 5.66
N HIS A 40 -6.82 -4.41 6.44
CA HIS A 40 -7.31 -5.20 7.56
C HIS A 40 -7.66 -6.65 7.16
N ASP A 41 -8.33 -6.82 6.02
CA ASP A 41 -8.80 -8.14 5.60
C ASP A 41 -7.68 -9.04 5.05
N THR A 42 -6.62 -8.48 4.46
CA THR A 42 -5.63 -9.25 3.71
C THR A 42 -4.23 -9.30 4.33
N ILE A 43 -3.84 -8.29 5.11
CA ILE A 43 -2.54 -8.26 5.77
C ILE A 43 -2.61 -9.05 7.07
N VAL A 44 -1.61 -9.92 7.26
CA VAL A 44 -1.35 -10.59 8.53
C VAL A 44 0.01 -10.10 9.02
N TYR A 45 0.03 -9.17 9.97
CA TYR A 45 1.26 -8.59 10.48
C TYR A 45 2.14 -9.66 11.11
N GLY A 46 3.45 -9.57 10.90
CA GLY A 46 4.37 -10.63 11.29
C GLY A 46 4.27 -11.91 10.44
N LYS A 47 3.56 -11.89 9.31
CA LYS A 47 3.52 -13.02 8.37
C LYS A 47 3.55 -12.60 6.90
N THR A 48 2.79 -11.57 6.53
CA THR A 48 2.76 -11.08 5.14
C THR A 48 4.14 -10.59 4.76
N THR A 49 4.69 -11.14 3.68
CA THR A 49 6.00 -10.76 3.17
C THR A 49 5.92 -9.52 2.28
N LYS A 50 7.03 -8.78 2.14
CA LYS A 50 7.18 -7.69 1.17
C LYS A 50 6.81 -8.11 -0.25
N LYS A 51 7.17 -9.33 -0.67
CA LYS A 51 6.78 -9.87 -1.98
C LYS A 51 5.26 -10.05 -2.13
N GLN A 52 4.58 -10.50 -1.08
CA GLN A 52 3.12 -10.61 -1.08
C GLN A 52 2.47 -9.24 -1.08
N LEU A 53 2.99 -8.29 -0.30
CA LEU A 53 2.51 -6.90 -0.28
C LEU A 53 2.55 -6.29 -1.69
N LEU A 54 3.68 -6.40 -2.38
CA LEU A 54 3.84 -5.91 -3.76
C LEU A 54 2.92 -6.62 -4.75
N LYS A 55 2.60 -7.90 -4.53
CA LYS A 55 1.64 -8.64 -5.35
C LYS A 55 0.20 -8.14 -5.14
N ILE A 56 -0.13 -7.70 -3.93
CA ILE A 56 -1.48 -7.24 -3.57
C ILE A 56 -1.72 -5.81 -4.03
N TYR A 57 -0.76 -4.91 -3.80
CA TYR A 57 -0.94 -3.47 -4.00
C TYR A 57 -0.11 -2.86 -5.14
N GLY A 58 0.77 -3.64 -5.77
CA GLY A 58 1.71 -3.13 -6.76
C GLY A 58 2.95 -2.50 -6.12
N ASN A 59 3.66 -1.68 -6.89
CA ASN A 59 4.84 -0.97 -6.39
C ASN A 59 4.41 0.24 -5.54
N PRO A 60 5.14 0.56 -4.46
CA PRO A 60 4.91 1.80 -3.73
C PRO A 60 5.33 3.00 -4.57
N ASP A 61 4.72 4.15 -4.28
CA ASP A 61 5.11 5.43 -4.87
C ASP A 61 6.49 5.86 -4.36
N GLU A 62 6.77 5.60 -3.09
CA GLU A 62 8.08 5.84 -2.48
C GLU A 62 8.56 4.62 -1.67
N GLN A 63 9.86 4.37 -1.73
CA GLN A 63 10.54 3.36 -0.92
C GLN A 63 11.75 4.00 -0.24
N THR A 64 11.81 3.92 1.08
CA THR A 64 12.98 4.33 1.88
C THR A 64 13.59 3.12 2.58
N THR A 65 14.93 3.05 2.57
CA THR A 65 15.73 2.10 3.35
C THR A 65 16.69 2.79 4.32
N ASP A 66 16.68 4.13 4.34
CA ASP A 66 17.44 4.94 5.28
C ASP A 66 16.81 4.85 6.68
N GLN A 67 17.59 4.38 7.65
CA GLN A 67 17.11 4.07 9.00
C GLN A 67 16.69 5.32 9.78
N ASP A 68 17.35 6.45 9.56
CA ASP A 68 17.03 7.71 10.23
C ASP A 68 15.73 8.27 9.67
N VAL A 69 15.54 8.19 8.35
CA VAL A 69 14.29 8.58 7.70
C VAL A 69 13.14 7.67 8.12
N ILE A 70 13.34 6.35 8.16
CA ILE A 70 12.29 5.40 8.59
C ILE A 70 11.87 5.68 10.04
N SER A 71 12.84 5.86 10.94
CA SER A 71 12.58 6.14 12.35
C SER A 71 11.83 7.46 12.51
N LYS A 72 12.24 8.49 11.76
CA LYS A 72 11.56 9.78 11.75
C LYS A 72 10.10 9.65 11.30
N LEU A 73 9.84 9.01 10.15
CA LEU A 73 8.48 8.82 9.63
C LEU A 73 7.63 8.02 10.61
N TYR A 74 8.17 6.96 11.22
CA TYR A 74 7.45 6.15 12.21
C TYR A 74 7.06 6.96 13.43
N ASN A 75 7.97 7.78 13.96
CA ASN A 75 7.67 8.63 15.11
C ASN A 75 6.64 9.70 14.75
N GLU A 76 6.80 10.36 13.60
CA GLU A 76 5.83 11.33 13.09
C GLU A 76 4.44 10.71 13.00
N ASP A 77 4.30 9.47 12.51
CA ASP A 77 2.99 8.81 12.41
C ASP A 77 2.38 8.44 13.76
N ASN A 78 3.19 8.18 14.80
CA ASN A 78 2.71 7.89 16.15
C ASN A 78 2.43 9.15 16.98
N ASP A 79 3.05 10.29 16.63
CA ASP A 79 2.92 11.55 17.36
C ASP A 79 1.71 12.39 16.88
N ILE A 80 0.95 11.94 15.88
CA ILE A 80 -0.27 12.61 15.41
C ILE A 80 -1.43 12.36 16.38
N GLU A 81 -1.65 13.33 17.27
CA GLU A 81 -2.86 13.41 18.11
C GLU A 81 -4.12 13.57 17.24
N ASP A 82 -5.21 12.90 17.62
CA ASP A 82 -6.48 12.86 16.89
C ASP A 82 -6.31 12.40 15.42
N GLY A 83 -5.26 11.61 15.15
CA GLY A 83 -4.94 11.08 13.82
C GLY A 83 -5.90 9.98 13.38
N THR A 84 -5.79 9.55 12.11
CA THR A 84 -6.59 8.43 11.58
C THR A 84 -6.41 7.16 12.41
N MET A 85 -5.20 6.90 12.92
CA MET A 85 -4.91 5.71 13.75
C MET A 85 -5.65 5.76 15.09
N GLU A 86 -5.58 6.87 15.83
CA GLU A 86 -6.30 7.04 17.11
C GLU A 86 -7.81 6.96 16.91
N LYS A 87 -8.34 7.66 15.90
CA LYS A 87 -9.76 7.60 15.55
C LYS A 87 -10.24 6.19 15.23
N LEU A 88 -9.43 5.38 14.56
CA LEU A 88 -9.74 3.97 14.28
C LEU A 88 -9.78 3.14 15.57
N ASP A 89 -8.90 3.41 16.53
CA ASP A 89 -8.86 2.72 17.82
C ASP A 89 -10.08 3.06 18.67
N ASP A 90 -10.41 4.35 18.77
CA ASP A 90 -11.48 4.85 19.62
C ASP A 90 -12.88 4.51 19.11
N ASN A 91 -13.06 4.47 17.79
CA ASN A 91 -14.40 4.45 17.17
C ASN A 91 -14.67 3.16 16.38
N THR A 92 -13.72 2.23 16.29
CA THR A 92 -13.90 0.99 15.55
C THR A 92 -13.23 -0.18 16.25
N ASN A 93 -13.49 -1.40 15.77
CA ASN A 93 -12.79 -2.59 16.25
C ASN A 93 -11.56 -2.94 15.40
N TYR A 94 -11.00 -1.97 14.65
CA TYR A 94 -9.93 -2.21 13.67
C TYR A 94 -8.76 -2.98 14.27
N PHE A 95 -8.16 -2.49 15.36
CA PHE A 95 -7.00 -3.13 15.99
C PHE A 95 -7.37 -4.39 16.78
N GLU A 96 -8.58 -4.44 17.34
CA GLU A 96 -9.07 -5.63 18.06
C GLU A 96 -9.22 -6.85 17.14
N THR A 97 -9.62 -6.63 15.88
CA THR A 97 -9.83 -7.71 14.89
C THR A 97 -8.68 -7.88 13.90
N GLU A 98 -7.60 -7.13 14.08
CA GLU A 98 -6.44 -7.17 13.21
C GLU A 98 -5.72 -8.53 13.29
N LYS A 99 -5.28 -9.03 12.13
CA LYS A 99 -4.58 -10.32 12.05
C LYS A 99 -3.10 -10.12 12.27
N TYR A 100 -2.54 -10.70 13.34
CA TYR A 100 -1.10 -10.66 13.59
C TYR A 100 -0.53 -12.00 14.05
N VAL A 101 0.75 -12.21 13.77
CA VAL A 101 1.58 -13.29 14.31
C VAL A 101 2.68 -12.63 15.15
N LYS A 102 2.73 -12.97 16.44
CA LYS A 102 3.75 -12.44 17.34
C LYS A 102 5.14 -12.87 16.88
N ILE A 103 6.01 -11.89 16.62
CA ILE A 103 7.44 -12.11 16.36
C ILE A 103 8.24 -11.39 17.44
N SER A 104 9.20 -12.08 18.03
CA SER A 104 10.17 -11.50 18.96
C SER A 104 11.34 -10.91 18.19
N TYR A 105 11.55 -9.60 18.34
CA TYR A 105 12.74 -8.90 17.84
C TYR A 105 13.52 -8.30 19.01
N SER A 106 14.84 -8.22 18.86
CA SER A 106 15.69 -7.45 19.77
C SER A 106 15.35 -5.95 19.66
N LYS A 107 15.42 -5.21 20.78
CA LYS A 107 15.23 -3.76 20.78
C LYS A 107 16.30 -3.09 19.89
N GLY A 108 15.87 -2.20 18.98
CA GLY A 108 16.73 -1.41 18.08
C GLY A 108 16.48 -1.68 16.59
N ASN A 109 16.43 -0.62 15.76
CA ASN A 109 16.14 -0.60 14.32
C ASN A 109 14.97 -1.52 13.93
N GLU A 110 13.77 -1.09 14.30
CA GLU A 110 12.55 -1.89 14.20
C GLU A 110 12.13 -2.21 12.76
N TYR A 111 12.67 -1.49 11.77
CA TYR A 111 12.26 -1.58 10.37
C TYR A 111 13.44 -1.40 9.41
N ASP A 112 13.52 -2.23 8.38
CA ASP A 112 14.54 -2.15 7.32
C ASP A 112 14.07 -1.30 6.14
N VAL A 113 12.75 -1.24 5.92
CA VAL A 113 12.15 -0.61 4.75
C VAL A 113 10.81 0.03 5.13
N CYS A 114 10.55 1.22 4.61
CA CYS A 114 9.23 1.84 4.59
C CYS A 114 8.74 1.97 3.14
N TYR A 115 7.52 1.49 2.89
CA TYR A 115 6.81 1.64 1.62
C TYR A 115 5.67 2.63 1.79
N THR A 116 5.73 3.75 1.07
CA THR A 116 4.68 4.77 1.04
C THR A 116 3.87 4.62 -0.23
N TYR A 117 2.56 4.52 -0.08
CA TYR A 117 1.59 4.55 -1.17
C TYR A 117 0.73 5.80 -1.05
N THR A 118 0.50 6.48 -2.17
CA THR A 118 -0.38 7.64 -2.28
C THR A 118 -1.33 7.43 -3.47
N SER A 119 -2.56 7.91 -3.33
CA SER A 119 -3.57 7.75 -4.39
C SER A 119 -4.77 8.61 -4.12
N ASN A 120 -5.29 9.27 -5.16
CA ASN A 120 -6.56 9.99 -5.07
C ASN A 120 -7.75 9.05 -4.76
N LYS A 121 -7.57 7.72 -4.87
CA LYS A 121 -8.59 6.71 -4.57
C LYS A 121 -8.55 6.21 -3.13
N LEU A 122 -7.56 6.61 -2.33
CA LEU A 122 -7.43 6.22 -0.93
C LEU A 122 -8.38 6.99 -0.02
N GLY A 123 -8.61 8.27 -0.33
CA GLY A 123 -9.22 9.23 0.61
C GLY A 123 -8.28 9.65 1.76
N LEU A 124 -7.06 9.10 1.80
CA LEU A 124 -6.00 9.38 2.76
C LEU A 124 -4.81 10.03 2.05
N ASP A 125 -4.04 10.83 2.78
CA ASP A 125 -2.78 11.42 2.26
C ASP A 125 -1.78 10.33 1.87
N TYR A 126 -1.62 9.32 2.72
CA TYR A 126 -0.78 8.16 2.44
C TYR A 126 -1.22 6.91 3.19
N VAL A 127 -0.71 5.77 2.74
CA VAL A 127 -0.59 4.53 3.53
C VAL A 127 0.88 4.14 3.56
N ARG A 128 1.42 3.92 4.75
CA ARG A 128 2.80 3.43 4.92
C ARG A 128 2.81 2.01 5.47
N PHE A 129 3.67 1.17 4.92
CA PHE A 129 3.97 -0.14 5.48
C PHE A 129 5.41 -0.17 5.98
N TYR A 130 5.57 -0.50 7.26
CA TYR A 130 6.87 -0.67 7.89
C TYR A 130 7.24 -2.15 7.90
N ILE A 131 8.42 -2.46 7.35
CA ILE A 131 8.84 -3.82 7.01
C ILE A 131 10.16 -4.14 7.71
N LYS A 132 10.23 -5.32 8.33
CA LYS A 132 11.44 -5.88 8.96
C LYS A 132 11.65 -7.31 8.51
N ASP A 133 12.88 -7.67 8.15
CA ASP A 133 13.25 -9.02 7.71
C ASP A 133 12.32 -9.57 6.62
N ASN A 134 11.99 -8.69 5.65
CA ASN A 134 11.10 -8.97 4.52
C ASN A 134 9.63 -9.28 4.92
N ILE A 135 9.23 -8.95 6.16
CA ILE A 135 7.88 -9.15 6.71
C ILE A 135 7.26 -7.79 7.08
N VAL A 136 5.98 -7.59 6.76
CA VAL A 136 5.20 -6.42 7.15
C VAL A 136 4.95 -6.46 8.67
N LYS A 137 5.39 -5.42 9.37
CA LYS A 137 5.30 -5.31 10.82
C LYS A 137 4.10 -4.50 11.29
N THR A 138 3.83 -3.40 10.61
CA THR A 138 2.68 -2.53 10.87
C THR A 138 2.39 -1.68 9.63
N SER A 139 1.22 -1.03 9.62
CA SER A 139 0.89 0.03 8.68
C SER A 139 0.40 1.28 9.39
N MET A 140 0.67 2.44 8.80
CA MET A 140 0.17 3.73 9.26
C MET A 140 -0.66 4.40 8.18
N PHE A 141 -1.69 5.13 8.60
CA PHE A 141 -2.60 5.86 7.73
C PHE A 141 -2.43 7.36 7.96
N GLY A 142 -2.17 8.10 6.88
CA GLY A 142 -2.16 9.56 6.93
C GLY A 142 -3.53 10.16 7.19
N GLU A 143 -3.62 11.48 7.18
CA GLU A 143 -4.88 12.20 7.38
C GLU A 143 -5.89 11.91 6.25
N ILE A 144 -7.18 12.05 6.57
CA ILE A 144 -8.25 11.97 5.56
C ILE A 144 -8.28 13.27 4.74
N ILE A 145 -7.86 13.20 3.49
CA ILE A 145 -7.82 14.34 2.56
C ILE A 145 -9.05 14.44 1.64
N ASP A 146 -9.79 13.34 1.44
CA ASP A 146 -11.04 13.33 0.68
C ASP A 146 -12.11 12.51 1.42
N LYS A 147 -13.03 13.23 2.08
CA LYS A 147 -14.13 12.63 2.84
C LYS A 147 -15.10 11.83 1.96
N GLN A 148 -15.28 12.19 0.68
CA GLN A 148 -16.22 11.48 -0.20
C GLN A 148 -15.67 10.12 -0.60
N VAL A 149 -14.36 10.05 -0.85
CA VAL A 149 -13.68 8.78 -1.12
C VAL A 149 -13.58 7.95 0.15
N ALA A 150 -13.17 8.53 1.27
CA ALA A 150 -13.03 7.84 2.55
C ALA A 150 -14.35 7.22 3.05
N LYS A 151 -15.51 7.84 2.77
CA LYS A 151 -16.84 7.26 3.08
C LYS A 151 -17.12 5.93 2.37
N GLN A 152 -16.39 5.59 1.31
CA GLN A 152 -16.55 4.32 0.59
C GLN A 152 -15.87 3.16 1.35
N ASP A 153 -14.83 3.43 2.14
CA ASP A 153 -14.16 2.44 2.98
C ASP A 153 -14.96 2.20 4.28
N LYS A 154 -15.06 0.93 4.71
CA LYS A 154 -15.87 0.54 5.88
C LYS A 154 -15.37 1.18 7.16
N TYR A 155 -14.06 1.19 7.40
CA TYR A 155 -13.47 1.69 8.63
C TYR A 155 -13.39 3.22 8.61
N LEU A 156 -12.93 3.81 7.51
CA LEU A 156 -12.86 5.27 7.41
C LEU A 156 -14.24 5.94 7.50
N ARG A 157 -15.30 5.30 6.99
CA ARG A 157 -16.66 5.82 7.16
C ARG A 157 -17.10 5.94 8.62
N GLN A 158 -16.65 5.05 9.50
CA GLN A 158 -17.05 5.04 10.92
C GLN A 158 -16.39 6.14 11.75
N ILE A 159 -15.32 6.75 11.23
CA ILE A 159 -14.55 7.78 11.93
C ILE A 159 -14.76 9.19 11.35
N LEU A 160 -15.73 9.33 10.45
CA LEU A 160 -16.02 10.56 9.71
C LEU A 160 -17.28 11.30 10.20
N ASP A 161 -17.90 10.80 11.27
CA ASP A 161 -19.12 11.37 11.87
C ASP A 161 -18.82 12.59 12.75
#